data_AF-A0A1J3D177-F1
#
_entry.id   AF-A0A1J3D177-F1
#
_cell.length_a   1.000
_cell.length_b   1.000
_cell.length_c   1.000
_cell.angle_alpha   90.00
_cell.angle_beta   90.00
_cell.angle_gamma   90.00
#
_symmetry.space_group_name_H-M   'P 1'
#
loop_
_entity.id
_entity.type
_entity.pdbx_description
1 polymer ?
#
loop_
_entity_poly.entity_id
_entity_poly.type
_entity_poly.pdbx_seq_one_letter_code
_entity_poly.pdbx_strand_id
1 'polypeptide(L)'
;TGYSVLAGLSLGMDPLCSQAFGAGKPKLLSLTLQRTVLFLLTSSLVIVVLWLNLGKIMISLHQDPSISSLAQTYILCSIPDLLTNSFLHPLRIYLRAQGITSPLTLATLAGTIFHIPM
;
A
#
# COMPACT_ATOMS: atom_id res chain seq x y z
N THR A 1 6.36 8.91 -3.56
CA THR A 1 4.93 9.04 -3.93
C THR A 1 4.07 8.56 -2.76
N GLY A 2 2.73 8.61 -2.85
CA GLY A 2 1.82 8.14 -1.79
C GLY A 2 2.06 6.68 -1.35
N TYR A 3 2.59 5.84 -2.23
CA TYR A 3 3.04 4.48 -1.92
C TYR A 3 4.09 4.39 -0.81
N SER A 4 5.03 5.33 -0.77
CA SER A 4 6.08 5.38 0.27
C SER A 4 5.48 5.66 1.65
N VAL A 5 4.41 6.47 1.70
CA VAL A 5 3.67 6.76 2.93
C VAL A 5 2.97 5.49 3.42
N LEU A 6 2.23 4.79 2.54
CA LEU A 6 1.56 3.53 2.91
C LEU A 6 2.56 2.46 3.34
N ALA A 7 3.68 2.32 2.62
CA ALA A 7 4.74 1.39 2.99
C ALA A 7 5.31 1.73 4.38
N GLY A 8 5.69 2.99 4.61
CA GLY A 8 6.24 3.45 5.90
C GLY A 8 5.27 3.24 7.06
N LEU A 9 4.00 3.57 6.88
CA LEU A 9 2.96 3.35 7.89
C LEU A 9 2.73 1.87 8.19
N SER A 10 2.86 0.99 7.19
CA SER A 10 2.69 -0.46 7.38
C SER A 10 3.83 -1.13 8.15
N LEU A 11 5.04 -0.55 8.13
CA LEU A 11 6.22 -1.12 8.84
C LEU A 11 6.03 -1.22 10.35
N GLY A 12 5.20 -0.34 10.94
CA GLY A 12 4.86 -0.42 12.37
C GLY A 12 4.15 -1.72 12.76
N MET A 13 3.58 -2.45 11.79
CA MET A 13 2.87 -3.70 12.04
C MET A 13 3.79 -4.90 12.24
N ASP A 14 4.98 -4.91 11.63
CA ASP A 14 5.95 -6.02 11.71
C ASP A 14 6.29 -6.43 13.16
N PRO A 15 6.73 -5.51 14.05
CA PRO A 15 7.06 -5.87 15.42
C PRO A 15 5.83 -6.32 16.21
N LEU A 16 4.66 -5.74 15.96
CA LEU A 16 3.41 -6.09 16.65
C LEU A 16 2.96 -7.50 16.27
N CYS A 17 3.01 -7.85 14.98
CA CYS A 17 2.66 -9.18 14.50
C CYS A 17 3.65 -10.23 15.00
N SER A 18 4.96 -9.94 14.96
CA SER A 18 5.99 -10.87 15.43
C SER A 18 5.87 -11.14 16.94
N GLN A 19 5.61 -10.10 17.75
CA GLN A 19 5.38 -10.24 19.19
C GLN A 19 4.08 -11.00 19.50
N ALA A 20 2.98 -10.69 18.80
CA ALA A 20 1.69 -11.37 19.02
C ALA A 20 1.77 -12.86 18.66
N PHE A 21 2.50 -13.20 17.59
CA PHE A 21 2.74 -14.59 17.19
C PHE A 21 3.66 -15.31 18.18
N GLY A 22 4.80 -14.71 18.55
CA GLY A 22 5.73 -15.29 19.53
C GLY A 22 5.12 -15.49 20.93
N ALA A 23 4.16 -14.65 21.31
CA ALA A 23 3.40 -14.78 22.55
C ALA A 23 2.22 -15.77 22.46
N GLY A 24 2.01 -16.44 21.33
CA GLY A 24 0.91 -17.41 21.14
C GLY A 24 -0.48 -16.78 21.18
N LYS A 25 -0.63 -15.50 20.76
CA LYS A 25 -1.90 -14.75 20.83
C LYS A 25 -2.52 -14.55 19.43
N PRO A 26 -3.17 -15.57 18.82
CA PRO A 26 -3.71 -15.48 17.47
C PRO A 26 -4.81 -14.42 17.33
N LYS A 27 -5.62 -14.20 18.37
CA LYS A 27 -6.64 -13.15 18.39
C LYS A 27 -6.04 -11.75 18.32
N LEU A 28 -4.89 -11.52 18.95
CA LEU A 28 -4.20 -10.24 18.91
C LEU A 28 -3.58 -10.02 17.52
N LEU A 29 -3.09 -11.09 16.89
CA LEU A 29 -2.52 -11.06 15.55
C LEU A 29 -3.55 -10.64 14.49
N SER A 30 -4.73 -11.26 14.48
CA SER A 30 -5.81 -10.92 13.54
C SER A 30 -6.40 -9.52 13.79
N LEU A 31 -6.52 -9.12 15.06
CA LEU A 31 -6.98 -7.77 15.42
C LEU A 31 -5.99 -6.70 14.95
N THR A 32 -4.68 -6.96 15.07
CA THR A 32 -3.62 -6.06 14.59
C THR A 32 -3.68 -5.89 13.08
N LEU A 33 -3.92 -6.98 12.34
CA LEU A 33 -4.12 -6.93 10.90
C LEU A 33 -5.32 -6.04 10.53
N GLN A 34 -6.50 -6.30 11.12
CA GLN A 34 -7.72 -5.54 10.82
C GLN A 34 -7.55 -4.04 11.10
N ARG A 35 -6.96 -3.70 12.25
CA ARG A 35 -6.70 -2.30 12.63
C ARG A 35 -5.75 -1.61 11.68
N THR A 36 -4.68 -2.30 11.27
CA THR A 36 -3.73 -1.74 10.31
C THR A 36 -4.35 -1.56 8.94
N VAL A 37 -5.16 -2.50 8.46
CA VAL A 37 -5.89 -2.37 7.19
C VAL A 37 -6.83 -1.17 7.22
N LEU A 38 -7.63 -1.01 8.28
CA LEU A 38 -8.51 0.16 8.43
C LEU A 38 -7.71 1.47 8.46
N PHE A 39 -6.60 1.50 9.20
CA PHE A 39 -5.74 2.66 9.28
C PHE A 39 -5.12 3.03 7.91
N LEU A 40 -4.62 2.05 7.16
CA LEU A 40 -4.07 2.28 5.83
C LEU A 40 -5.14 2.68 4.81
N LEU A 41 -6.37 2.16 4.93
CA LEU A 41 -7.51 2.59 4.12
C LEU A 41 -7.88 4.05 4.38
N THR A 42 -7.93 4.47 5.65
CA THR A 42 -8.19 5.88 5.98
C THR A 42 -7.07 6.78 5.46
N SER A 43 -5.83 6.33 5.56
CA SER A 43 -4.66 7.06 5.05
C SER A 43 -4.66 7.15 3.52
N SER A 44 -5.05 6.07 2.82
CA SER A 44 -5.15 6.06 1.35
C SER A 44 -6.26 7.00 0.87
N LEU A 45 -7.39 7.09 1.60
CA LEU A 45 -8.45 8.06 1.30
C LEU A 45 -7.92 9.50 1.33
N VAL A 46 -7.15 9.86 2.36
CA VAL A 46 -6.53 11.20 2.48
C VAL A 46 -5.56 11.46 1.32
N ILE A 47 -4.76 10.46 0.94
CA ILE A 47 -3.85 10.56 -0.22
C ILE A 47 -4.63 10.77 -1.52
N VAL A 48 -5.72 10.03 -1.74
CA VAL A 48 -6.57 10.18 -2.93
C VAL A 48 -7.16 11.59 -2.99
N VAL A 49 -7.66 12.13 -1.89
CA VAL A 49 -8.19 13.51 -1.85
C VAL A 49 -7.11 14.54 -2.21
N LEU A 50 -5.88 14.38 -1.71
CA LEU A 50 -4.75 15.23 -2.09
C LEU A 50 -4.41 15.09 -3.57
N TRP A 51 -4.41 13.87 -4.08
CA TRP A 51 -4.11 13.53 -5.47
C TRP A 51 -5.13 14.08 -6.48
N LEU A 52 -6.42 14.08 -6.13
CA LEU A 52 -7.46 14.71 -6.96
C LEU A 52 -7.27 16.23 -7.09
N ASN A 53 -6.65 16.86 -6.09
CA ASN A 53 -6.32 18.28 -6.12
C ASN A 53 -4.96 18.58 -6.77
N LEU A 54 -4.17 17.56 -7.14
CA LEU A 54 -2.81 17.75 -7.63
C LEU A 54 -2.75 18.59 -8.91
N GLY A 55 -3.70 18.42 -9.83
CA GLY A 55 -3.75 19.22 -11.06
C GLY A 55 -3.85 20.73 -10.77
N LYS A 56 -4.68 21.12 -9.78
CA LYS A 56 -4.81 22.51 -9.35
C LYS A 56 -3.56 23.01 -8.63
N ILE A 57 -2.96 22.16 -7.79
CA ILE A 57 -1.71 22.48 -7.08
C ILE A 57 -0.57 22.71 -8.08
N MET A 58 -0.42 21.87 -9.09
CA MET A 58 0.62 22.01 -10.13
C MET A 58 0.43 23.29 -10.94
N ILE A 59 -0.79 23.60 -11.38
CA ILE A 59 -1.07 24.85 -12.09
C ILE A 59 -0.77 26.06 -11.20
N SER A 60 -1.10 26.01 -9.91
CA SER A 60 -0.77 27.06 -8.94
C SER A 60 0.74 27.22 -8.72
N LEU A 61 1.53 26.17 -8.95
CA LEU A 61 3.00 26.19 -8.91
C LEU A 61 3.61 26.59 -10.26
N HIS A 62 2.82 27.14 -11.18
CA HIS A 62 3.23 27.54 -12.54
C HIS A 62 3.80 26.38 -13.37
N GLN A 63 3.35 25.15 -13.13
CA GLN A 63 3.66 24.01 -14.01
C GLN A 63 2.88 24.11 -15.32
N ASP A 64 3.46 23.54 -16.38
CA ASP A 64 2.83 23.50 -17.69
C ASP A 64 1.49 22.74 -17.63
N PRO A 65 0.41 23.27 -18.24
CA PRO A 65 -0.91 22.64 -18.24
C PRO A 65 -0.92 21.23 -18.87
N SER A 66 -0.08 20.97 -19.88
CA SER A 66 0.02 19.66 -20.53
C SER A 66 0.63 18.61 -19.59
N ILE A 67 1.67 18.99 -18.84
CA ILE A 67 2.31 18.13 -17.83
C ILE A 67 1.33 17.88 -16.67
N SER A 68 0.58 18.90 -16.26
CA SER A 68 -0.45 18.79 -15.20
C SER A 68 -1.57 17.83 -15.59
N SER A 69 -2.04 17.87 -16.84
CA SER A 69 -3.06 16.96 -17.36
C SER A 69 -2.57 15.51 -17.43
N LEU A 70 -1.33 15.30 -17.84
CA LEU A 70 -0.72 13.97 -17.90
C LEU A 70 -0.55 13.39 -16.48
N ALA A 71 -0.06 14.19 -15.53
CA ALA A 71 0.09 13.79 -14.13
C ALA A 71 -1.26 13.42 -13.50
N GLN A 72 -2.32 14.19 -13.78
CA GLN A 72 -3.67 13.89 -13.29
C GLN A 72 -4.21 12.58 -13.86
N THR A 73 -4.02 12.32 -15.16
CA THR A 73 -4.44 11.07 -15.81
C THR A 73 -3.71 9.87 -15.22
N TYR A 74 -2.40 9.97 -15.03
CA TYR A 74 -1.59 8.93 -14.39
C TYR A 74 -2.10 8.60 -12.98
N ILE A 75 -2.36 9.63 -12.18
CA ILE A 75 -2.86 9.48 -10.81
C ILE A 75 -4.21 8.79 -10.76
N LEU A 76 -5.15 9.14 -11.65
CA LEU A 76 -6.46 8.50 -11.70
C LEU A 76 -6.34 6.98 -11.95
N CYS A 77 -5.43 6.58 -12.84
CA CYS A 77 -5.11 5.17 -13.08
C CYS A 77 -4.42 4.50 -11.87
N SER A 78 -3.67 5.25 -11.06
CA SER A 78 -2.97 4.73 -9.87
C SER A 78 -3.85 4.59 -8.61
N ILE A 79 -5.02 5.23 -8.53
CA ILE A 79 -5.95 5.12 -7.39
C ILE A 79 -6.31 3.66 -7.03
N PRO A 80 -6.77 2.81 -7.98
CA PRO A 80 -7.13 1.42 -7.65
C PRO A 80 -5.93 0.61 -7.15
N ASP A 81 -4.74 0.88 -7.68
CA ASP A 81 -3.51 0.24 -7.23
C ASP A 81 -3.14 0.66 -5.80
N LEU A 82 -3.31 1.95 -5.44
CA LEU A 82 -3.11 2.45 -4.09
C LEU A 82 -4.03 1.76 -3.06
N LEU A 83 -5.32 1.59 -3.40
CA LEU A 83 -6.28 0.88 -2.55
C LEU A 83 -5.87 -0.59 -2.38
N THR A 84 -5.48 -1.26 -3.46
CA THR A 84 -5.02 -2.65 -3.43
C THR A 84 -3.80 -2.83 -2.52
N ASN A 85 -2.83 -1.91 -2.61
CA ASN A 85 -1.64 -1.93 -1.75
C ASN A 85 -1.97 -1.73 -0.26
N SER A 86 -3.00 -0.96 0.07
CA SER A 86 -3.44 -0.77 1.47
C SER A 86 -3.93 -2.07 2.14
N PHE A 87 -4.37 -3.06 1.36
CA PHE A 87 -4.72 -4.40 1.85
C PHE A 87 -3.54 -5.40 1.74
N LEU A 88 -2.85 -5.41 0.60
CA LEU A 88 -1.79 -6.38 0.32
C LEU A 88 -0.59 -6.23 1.25
N HIS A 89 -0.18 -4.99 1.60
CA HIS A 89 0.97 -4.76 2.47
C HIS A 89 0.79 -5.36 3.87
N PRO A 90 -0.31 -5.06 4.61
CA PRO A 90 -0.59 -5.71 5.90
C PRO A 90 -0.70 -7.23 5.77
N LEU A 91 -1.40 -7.72 4.76
CA LEU A 91 -1.57 -9.17 4.58
C LEU A 91 -0.23 -9.87 4.39
N ARG A 92 0.68 -9.27 3.63
CA ARG A 92 2.05 -9.77 3.42
C ARG A 92 2.83 -9.85 4.72
N ILE A 93 2.78 -8.80 5.54
CA ILE A 93 3.43 -8.76 6.86
C ILE A 93 2.85 -9.83 7.79
N TYR A 94 1.52 -9.97 7.82
CA TYR A 94 0.82 -10.96 8.65
C TYR A 94 1.23 -12.40 8.31
N LEU A 95 1.26 -12.74 7.03
CA LEU A 95 1.67 -14.08 6.57
C LEU A 95 3.15 -14.34 6.84
N ARG A 96 4.01 -13.34 6.60
CA ARG A 96 5.45 -13.44 6.87
C ARG A 96 5.74 -13.63 8.36
N ALA A 97 5.03 -12.92 9.25
CA ALA A 97 5.21 -13.05 10.69
C ALA A 97 4.88 -14.47 11.22
N GLN A 98 4.06 -15.23 10.50
CA GLN A 98 3.72 -16.62 10.80
C GLN A 98 4.65 -17.63 10.11
N GLY A 99 5.63 -17.18 9.33
CA GLY A 99 6.50 -18.04 8.52
C GLY A 99 5.85 -18.57 7.24
N ILE A 100 4.65 -18.09 6.87
CA ILE A 100 3.90 -18.55 5.68
C ILE A 100 4.28 -17.66 4.50
N THR A 101 5.47 -17.89 3.92
CA THR A 101 5.97 -17.09 2.79
C THR A 101 5.80 -17.76 1.43
N SER A 102 5.54 -19.08 1.36
CA SER A 102 5.40 -19.82 0.11
C SER A 102 4.40 -19.25 -0.90
N PRO A 103 3.15 -18.86 -0.55
CA PRO A 103 2.21 -18.30 -1.53
C PRO A 103 2.64 -16.91 -2.01
N LEU A 104 3.27 -16.13 -1.13
CA LEU A 104 3.79 -14.80 -1.45
C LEU A 104 4.97 -14.88 -2.42
N THR A 105 5.88 -15.81 -2.17
CA THR A 105 7.03 -16.05 -3.02
C THR A 105 6.59 -16.53 -4.40
N LEU A 106 5.62 -17.46 -4.47
CA LEU A 106 5.10 -17.97 -5.74
C LEU A 106 4.36 -16.89 -6.54
N ALA A 107 3.51 -16.09 -5.89
CA ALA A 107 2.81 -14.98 -6.53
C ALA A 107 3.78 -13.90 -7.05
N THR A 108 4.83 -13.60 -6.28
CA THR A 108 5.86 -12.63 -6.68
C THR A 108 6.68 -13.17 -7.85
N LEU A 109 7.07 -14.46 -7.82
CA LEU A 109 7.75 -15.13 -8.94
C LEU A 109 6.91 -15.10 -10.21
N ALA A 110 5.62 -15.44 -10.13
CA ALA A 110 4.72 -15.39 -11.28
C ALA A 110 4.62 -13.96 -11.83
N GLY A 111 4.47 -12.95 -10.96
CA GLY A 111 4.46 -11.55 -11.36
C GLY A 111 5.76 -11.12 -12.05
N THR A 112 6.92 -11.50 -11.52
CA THR A 112 8.23 -11.20 -12.12
C THR A 112 8.38 -11.87 -13.49
N ILE A 113 7.97 -13.13 -13.63
CA ILE A 113 8.01 -13.85 -14.92
C ILE A 113 7.10 -13.18 -15.95
N PHE A 114 5.92 -12.70 -15.55
CA PHE A 114 5.02 -11.95 -16.43
C PHE A 114 5.53 -10.54 -16.78
N HIS A 115 6.40 -9.96 -15.96
CA HIS A 115 6.95 -8.62 -16.18
C HIS A 115 8.23 -8.61 -17.04
N ILE A 116 9.04 -9.68 -17.02
CA ILE A 116 10.22 -9.84 -17.90
C ILE A 116 9.91 -9.73 -19.42
N PRO A 117 8.76 -10.21 -19.94
CA PRO A 117 8.46 -10.12 -21.38
C PRO A 117 7.84 -8.79 -21.84
N MET A 118 7.80 -7.74 -21.01
CA MET A 118 7.41 -6.36 -21.38
C MET A 118 8.65 -5.47 -21.49
#